data_AF-A0A9E2N789-F1
#
_entry.id   AF-A0A9E2N789-F1
#
_cell.length_a   1.000
_cell.length_b   1.000
_cell.length_c   1.000
_cell.angle_alpha   90.00
_cell.angle_beta   90.00
_cell.angle_gamma   90.00
#
_symmetry.space_group_name_H-M   'P 1'
#
loop_
_entity.id
_entity.type
_entity.pdbx_description
1 polymer ?
#
loop_
_entity_poly.entity_id
_entity_poly.type
_entity_poly.pdbx_seq_one_letter_code
_entity_poly.pdbx_strand_id
1 'polypeptide(L)'
;MTLKREKGFTLIEILLVVVIIGIMLAVIVPRAWRANIDSKYGLVRQNCSELASFSMQWAETQLLAQQEQQSTATMNNYLNTLATGTDTLATTGLAVWIADTGNSNWGNGTLISMAGRYMGTSSLNKPETSVQATIAPEKIPRNPFNEVSVFATPNLPTTNNPVVGAIACGVDKDTAAASDVWYYYGFLFQGTDSTSITITGGGSTGTFYAGQNNTLAGLRNGVFLSRVRK
;
A
#
# COMPACT_ATOMS: atom_id res chain seq x y z
N MET A 1 -60.50 -44.29 -9.74
CA MET A 1 -59.35 -43.36 -9.61
C MET A 1 -58.65 -43.66 -8.30
N THR A 2 -57.58 -44.46 -8.33
CA THR A 2 -56.87 -44.91 -7.13
C THR A 2 -55.90 -43.82 -6.68
N LEU A 3 -56.20 -43.19 -5.54
CA LEU A 3 -55.32 -42.20 -4.90
C LEU A 3 -54.07 -42.90 -4.36
N LYS A 4 -52.92 -42.58 -4.96
CA LYS A 4 -51.61 -43.03 -4.50
C LYS A 4 -51.32 -42.38 -3.13
N ARG A 5 -51.06 -43.18 -2.09
CA ARG A 5 -50.58 -42.68 -0.80
C ARG A 5 -49.12 -42.23 -0.96
N GLU A 6 -48.87 -40.93 -0.92
CA GLU A 6 -47.51 -40.40 -0.82
C GLU A 6 -46.96 -40.67 0.59
N LYS A 7 -45.76 -41.26 0.67
CA LYS A 7 -45.07 -41.47 1.95
C LYS A 7 -44.60 -40.11 2.46
N GLY A 8 -45.13 -39.66 3.60
CA GLY A 8 -44.71 -38.43 4.26
C GLY A 8 -43.30 -38.54 4.84
N PHE A 9 -42.59 -37.42 4.89
CA PHE A 9 -41.27 -37.29 5.50
C PHE A 9 -41.33 -37.61 7.00
N THR A 10 -40.35 -38.37 7.50
CA THR A 10 -40.24 -38.68 8.93
C THR A 10 -39.43 -37.61 9.68
N LEU A 11 -39.69 -37.44 10.98
CA LEU A 11 -38.94 -36.50 11.83
C LEU A 11 -37.43 -36.83 11.87
N ILE A 12 -37.10 -38.13 11.88
CA ILE A 12 -35.71 -38.59 11.91
C ILE A 12 -34.95 -38.25 10.62
N GLU A 13 -35.61 -38.28 9.46
CA GLU A 13 -35.00 -37.85 8.19
C GLU A 13 -34.64 -36.37 8.22
N ILE A 14 -35.52 -35.51 8.72
CA ILE A 14 -35.23 -34.08 8.86
C ILE A 14 -34.09 -33.86 9.85
N LEU A 15 -34.09 -34.58 10.98
CA LEU A 15 -33.04 -34.46 12.00
C LEU A 15 -31.67 -34.82 11.44
N LEU A 16 -31.57 -35.92 10.69
CA LEU A 16 -30.31 -36.35 10.08
C LEU A 16 -29.81 -35.34 9.06
N VAL A 17 -30.69 -34.80 8.21
CA VAL A 17 -30.33 -33.78 7.21
C VAL A 17 -29.78 -32.52 7.88
N VAL A 18 -30.43 -32.05 8.94
CA VAL A 18 -29.98 -30.86 9.70
C VAL A 18 -28.61 -31.09 10.34
N VAL A 19 -28.36 -32.28 10.88
CA VAL A 19 -27.04 -32.64 11.45
C VAL A 19 -25.94 -32.60 10.38
N ILE A 20 -26.18 -33.17 9.19
CA ILE A 20 -25.19 -33.16 8.10
C ILE A 20 -24.93 -31.73 7.63
N ILE A 21 -25.97 -30.91 7.43
CA ILE A 21 -25.83 -29.50 7.05
C ILE A 21 -25.05 -28.74 8.13
N GLY A 22 -25.32 -28.98 9.41
CA GLY A 22 -24.59 -28.37 10.52
C GLY A 22 -23.09 -28.68 10.48
N ILE A 23 -22.72 -29.94 10.25
CA ILE A 23 -21.32 -30.36 10.13
C ILE A 23 -20.65 -29.73 8.90
N MET A 24 -21.34 -29.68 7.76
CA MET A 24 -20.80 -29.06 6.54
C MET A 24 -20.55 -27.56 6.73
N LEU A 25 -21.52 -26.84 7.31
CA LEU A 25 -21.39 -25.40 7.56
C LEU A 25 -20.23 -25.07 8.50
N ALA A 26 -20.00 -25.90 9.53
CA ALA A 26 -18.90 -25.72 10.47
C ALA A 26 -17.52 -25.72 9.78
N VAL A 27 -17.36 -26.46 8.68
CA VAL A 27 -16.09 -26.53 7.93
C VAL A 27 -16.02 -25.51 6.79
N ILE A 28 -17.12 -25.29 6.08
CA ILE A 28 -17.15 -24.44 4.89
C ILE A 28 -17.00 -22.96 5.25
N VAL A 29 -17.69 -22.48 6.29
CA VAL A 29 -17.72 -21.06 6.62
C VAL A 29 -16.34 -20.50 6.98
N PRO A 30 -15.53 -21.12 7.88
CA PRO A 30 -14.21 -20.61 8.20
C PRO A 30 -13.26 -20.61 6.99
N ARG A 31 -13.37 -21.62 6.11
CA ARG A 31 -12.54 -21.72 4.90
C ARG A 31 -12.91 -20.64 3.89
N ALA A 32 -14.20 -20.42 3.67
CA ALA A 32 -14.69 -19.37 2.78
C ALA A 32 -14.25 -17.97 3.27
N TRP A 33 -14.26 -17.73 4.58
CA TRP A 33 -13.81 -16.46 5.14
C TRP A 33 -12.31 -16.22 4.88
N ARG A 34 -11.44 -17.21 5.16
CA ARG A 34 -10.00 -17.10 4.88
C ARG A 34 -9.74 -16.83 3.39
N ALA A 35 -10.39 -17.56 2.50
CA ALA A 35 -10.26 -17.37 1.06
C ALA A 35 -10.67 -15.96 0.61
N ASN A 36 -11.72 -15.38 1.21
CA ASN A 36 -12.12 -14.00 0.93
C ASN A 36 -11.05 -12.99 1.39
N ILE A 37 -10.48 -13.17 2.58
CA ILE A 37 -9.40 -12.31 3.09
C ILE A 37 -8.17 -12.39 2.16
N ASP A 38 -7.77 -13.59 1.78
CA ASP A 38 -6.62 -13.80 0.88
C ASP A 38 -6.86 -13.18 -0.50
N SER A 39 -8.07 -13.30 -1.04
CA SER A 39 -8.46 -12.63 -2.29
C SER A 39 -8.34 -11.11 -2.18
N LYS A 40 -8.76 -10.52 -1.06
CA LYS A 40 -8.61 -9.08 -0.82
C LYS A 40 -7.14 -8.68 -0.75
N TYR A 41 -6.27 -9.48 -0.13
CA TYR A 41 -4.83 -9.22 -0.17
C TYR A 41 -4.20 -9.36 -1.56
N GLY A 42 -4.73 -10.24 -2.41
CA GLY A 42 -4.37 -10.30 -3.82
C GLY A 42 -4.65 -8.98 -4.54
N LEU A 43 -5.83 -8.39 -4.29
CA LEU A 43 -6.20 -7.08 -4.85
C LEU A 43 -5.35 -5.93 -4.28
N VAL A 44 -5.00 -5.95 -2.99
CA VAL A 44 -4.07 -4.94 -2.42
C VAL A 44 -2.72 -4.98 -3.13
N ARG A 45 -2.18 -6.18 -3.42
CA ARG A 45 -0.93 -6.32 -4.18
C ARG A 45 -1.06 -5.79 -5.60
N GLN A 46 -2.17 -6.06 -6.27
CA GLN A 46 -2.45 -5.51 -7.60
C GLN A 46 -2.48 -3.97 -7.57
N ASN A 47 -3.21 -3.38 -6.61
CA ASN A 47 -3.26 -1.94 -6.42
C ASN A 47 -1.85 -1.34 -6.21
N CYS A 48 -0.99 -2.02 -5.45
CA CYS A 48 0.40 -1.59 -5.25
C CYS A 48 1.19 -1.58 -6.57
N SER A 49 1.01 -2.58 -7.44
CA SER A 49 1.66 -2.61 -8.76
C SER A 49 1.17 -1.50 -9.68
N GLU A 50 -0.12 -1.15 -9.61
CA GLU A 50 -0.69 0.00 -10.34
C GLU A 50 -0.14 1.31 -9.80
N LEU A 51 -0.12 1.49 -8.47
CA LEU A 51 0.50 2.64 -7.80
C LEU A 51 1.99 2.78 -8.14
N ALA A 52 2.70 1.67 -8.32
CA ALA A 52 4.10 1.69 -8.74
C ALA A 52 4.24 2.40 -10.08
N SER A 53 3.41 2.00 -11.04
CA SER A 53 3.40 2.55 -12.40
C SER A 53 3.04 4.04 -12.39
N PHE A 54 2.02 4.43 -11.62
CA PHE A 54 1.62 5.84 -11.51
C PHE A 54 2.70 6.72 -10.86
N SER A 55 3.35 6.22 -9.82
CA SER A 55 4.41 6.97 -9.14
C SER A 55 5.65 7.17 -10.00
N MET A 56 6.04 6.17 -10.81
CA MET A 56 7.14 6.29 -11.75
C MET A 56 6.80 7.29 -12.87
N GLN A 57 5.61 7.18 -13.45
CA GLN A 57 5.15 8.13 -14.47
C GLN A 57 5.10 9.57 -13.92
N TRP A 58 4.60 9.75 -12.70
CA TRP A 58 4.60 11.04 -12.02
C TRP A 58 6.03 11.56 -11.83
N ALA A 59 6.93 10.75 -11.28
CA ALA A 59 8.31 11.15 -11.03
C ALA A 59 9.05 11.52 -12.30
N GLU A 60 8.87 10.75 -13.39
CA GLU A 60 9.44 11.05 -14.71
C GLU A 60 8.91 12.37 -15.29
N THR A 61 7.59 12.56 -15.26
CA THR A 61 6.96 13.80 -15.76
C THR A 61 7.47 15.01 -14.99
N GLN A 62 7.57 14.88 -13.67
CA GLN A 62 8.05 15.96 -12.82
C GLN A 62 9.56 16.20 -12.93
N LEU A 63 10.34 15.16 -13.24
CA LEU A 63 11.77 15.27 -13.54
C LEU A 63 12.01 15.99 -14.87
N LEU A 64 11.17 15.76 -15.89
CA LEU A 64 11.26 16.46 -17.17
C LEU A 64 10.79 17.92 -17.09
N ALA A 65 9.89 18.23 -16.16
CA ALA A 65 9.37 19.59 -15.94
C ALA A 65 10.35 20.51 -15.20
N GLN A 66 11.42 19.98 -14.61
CA GLN A 66 12.39 20.80 -13.87
C GLN A 66 13.29 21.61 -14.81
N GLN A 67 13.86 22.72 -14.34
CA GLN A 67 14.77 23.51 -15.14
C GLN A 67 16.10 22.78 -15.38
N GLU A 68 16.44 22.52 -16.64
CA GLU A 68 17.59 21.71 -17.06
C GLU A 68 18.95 22.28 -16.62
N GLN A 69 19.13 23.61 -16.66
CA GLN A 69 20.45 24.23 -16.44
C GLN A 69 20.87 24.31 -14.96
N GLN A 70 19.93 24.21 -14.02
CA GLN A 70 20.20 24.43 -12.59
C GLN A 70 19.72 23.30 -11.68
N SER A 71 18.75 22.49 -12.12
CA SER A 71 18.22 21.43 -11.28
C SER A 71 19.22 20.28 -11.15
N THR A 72 19.45 19.86 -9.91
CA THR A 72 20.25 18.70 -9.53
C THR A 72 19.40 17.59 -8.92
N ALA A 73 18.07 17.77 -8.85
CA ALA A 73 17.16 16.74 -8.41
C ALA A 73 17.21 15.54 -9.36
N THR A 74 17.35 14.37 -8.76
CA THR A 74 17.39 13.08 -9.44
C THR A 74 16.09 12.32 -9.19
N MET A 75 15.85 11.24 -9.93
CA MET A 75 14.74 10.31 -9.69
C MET A 75 14.63 9.88 -8.21
N ASN A 76 15.77 9.69 -7.54
CA ASN A 76 15.80 9.35 -6.12
C ASN A 76 15.11 10.41 -5.25
N ASN A 77 15.34 11.70 -5.51
CA ASN A 77 14.73 12.78 -4.75
C ASN A 77 13.19 12.74 -4.84
N TYR A 78 12.64 12.49 -6.03
CA TYR A 78 11.20 12.33 -6.23
C TYR A 78 10.64 11.15 -5.45
N LEU A 79 11.22 9.96 -5.61
CA LEU A 79 10.77 8.75 -4.92
C LEU A 79 10.93 8.87 -3.39
N ASN A 80 11.93 9.59 -2.92
CA ASN A 80 12.13 9.82 -1.49
C ASN A 80 10.98 10.63 -0.85
N THR A 81 10.43 11.61 -1.57
CA THR A 81 9.24 12.35 -1.09
C THR A 81 7.98 11.48 -0.98
N LEU A 82 7.95 10.32 -1.65
CA LEU A 82 6.86 9.35 -1.56
C LEU A 82 7.02 8.40 -0.37
N ALA A 83 8.25 8.15 0.09
CA ALA A 83 8.56 7.14 1.10
C ALA A 83 8.93 7.70 2.48
N THR A 84 9.33 8.97 2.57
CA THR A 84 9.83 9.56 3.83
C THR A 84 9.10 10.83 4.26
N GLY A 85 8.37 11.45 3.35
CA GLY A 85 7.74 12.74 3.59
C GLY A 85 8.68 13.93 3.68
N THR A 86 9.97 13.72 3.38
CA THR A 86 10.95 14.78 3.26
C THR A 86 11.75 14.60 1.98
N ASP A 87 12.45 15.65 1.57
CA ASP A 87 13.44 15.58 0.47
C ASP A 87 14.81 15.09 0.93
N THR A 88 14.99 14.92 2.24
CA THR A 88 16.23 14.48 2.86
C THR A 88 16.38 13.00 2.59
N LEU A 89 17.37 12.64 1.78
CA LEU A 89 17.73 11.26 1.47
C LEU A 89 17.62 10.38 2.72
N ALA A 90 16.69 9.43 2.67
CA ALA A 90 16.32 8.60 3.81
C ALA A 90 17.53 8.06 4.57
N THR A 91 17.50 8.18 5.89
CA THR A 91 18.08 7.15 6.77
C THR A 91 17.33 5.83 6.53
N THR A 92 18.04 4.70 6.66
CA THR A 92 17.49 3.34 6.51
C THR A 92 16.20 3.15 7.32
N GLY A 93 15.19 2.51 6.71
CA GLY A 93 14.02 2.02 7.43
C GLY A 93 12.94 3.08 7.69
N LEU A 94 12.58 3.83 6.64
CA LEU A 94 11.49 4.81 6.68
C LEU A 94 10.36 4.36 5.76
N ALA A 95 9.13 4.69 6.13
CA ALA A 95 7.95 4.52 5.28
C ALA A 95 6.89 5.56 5.65
N VAL A 96 6.00 5.87 4.70
CA VAL A 96 4.88 6.80 4.86
C VAL A 96 3.61 6.22 4.27
N TRP A 97 2.47 6.45 4.94
CA TRP A 97 1.16 6.04 4.46
C TRP A 97 0.76 6.80 3.19
N ILE A 98 0.21 6.09 2.19
CA ILE A 98 -0.24 6.72 0.93
C ILE A 98 -1.40 7.70 1.16
N ALA A 99 -2.24 7.42 2.15
CA ALA A 99 -3.34 8.31 2.55
C ALA A 99 -2.87 9.54 3.37
N ASP A 100 -1.58 9.65 3.70
CA ASP A 100 -1.03 10.83 4.37
C ASP A 100 -0.78 11.95 3.36
N THR A 101 -1.68 12.93 3.37
CA THR A 101 -1.65 14.09 2.48
C THR A 101 -0.82 15.26 3.01
N GLY A 102 -0.29 15.15 4.24
CA GLY A 102 0.57 16.17 4.85
C GLY A 102 2.06 15.85 4.72
N ASN A 103 2.40 14.56 4.67
CA ASN A 103 3.78 14.08 4.69
C ASN A 103 4.11 13.22 3.46
N SER A 104 3.45 13.39 2.33
CA SER A 104 3.89 12.74 1.08
C SER A 104 3.38 13.46 -0.16
N ASN A 105 4.00 13.17 -1.31
CA ASN A 105 3.49 13.61 -2.61
C ASN A 105 2.49 12.63 -3.25
N TRP A 106 1.95 11.67 -2.47
CA TRP A 106 0.95 10.72 -2.97
C TRP A 106 -0.41 11.38 -3.22
N GLY A 107 -0.98 12.01 -2.19
CA GLY A 107 -2.33 12.59 -2.25
C GLY A 107 -2.35 14.08 -2.57
N ASN A 108 -3.55 14.61 -2.83
CA ASN A 108 -3.79 16.02 -3.19
C ASN A 108 -3.68 17.03 -2.03
N GLY A 109 -2.79 16.80 -1.07
CA GLY A 109 -2.57 17.69 0.07
C GLY A 109 -1.43 18.67 -0.15
N THR A 110 -0.69 18.94 0.93
CA THR A 110 0.44 19.88 0.87
C THR A 110 1.64 19.17 0.23
N LEU A 111 1.96 19.56 -1.00
CA LEU A 111 3.12 19.01 -1.69
C LEU A 111 4.43 19.35 -0.96
N ILE A 112 5.33 18.38 -0.94
CA ILE A 112 6.67 18.46 -0.34
C ILE A 112 7.64 18.98 -1.39
N SER A 113 8.38 20.01 -1.00
CA SER A 113 9.50 20.58 -1.75
C SER A 113 10.61 19.56 -1.95
N MET A 114 11.36 19.69 -3.02
CA MET A 114 12.41 18.75 -3.37
C MET A 114 13.78 19.41 -3.48
N ALA A 115 14.74 18.87 -2.73
CA ALA A 115 16.15 19.19 -2.84
C ALA A 115 16.63 19.10 -4.29
N GLY A 116 17.27 20.18 -4.76
CA GLY A 116 17.83 20.26 -6.10
C GLY A 116 16.84 20.59 -7.22
N ARG A 117 15.53 20.77 -6.95
CA ARG A 117 14.57 21.19 -7.98
C ARG A 117 14.50 22.70 -8.12
N TYR A 118 14.79 23.20 -9.32
CA TYR A 118 14.68 24.61 -9.68
C TYR A 118 13.55 24.86 -10.68
N MET A 119 12.85 25.97 -10.47
CA MET A 119 11.85 26.53 -11.38
C MET A 119 12.16 28.03 -11.47
N GLY A 120 12.74 28.47 -12.58
CA GLY A 120 13.32 29.81 -12.67
C GLY A 120 14.51 29.98 -11.73
N THR A 121 14.50 31.05 -10.93
CA THR A 121 15.59 31.37 -9.98
C THR A 121 15.36 30.80 -8.57
N SER A 122 14.20 30.19 -8.31
CA SER A 122 13.86 29.63 -7.01
C SER A 122 14.41 28.21 -6.85
N SER A 123 14.95 27.89 -5.67
CA SER A 123 15.35 26.53 -5.27
C SER A 123 14.30 25.88 -4.35
N LEU A 124 14.40 24.57 -4.11
CA LEU A 124 13.47 23.79 -3.26
C LEU A 124 12.01 23.88 -3.72
N ASN A 125 11.78 23.87 -5.03
CA ASN A 125 10.43 23.92 -5.54
C ASN A 125 9.68 22.61 -5.28
N LYS A 126 8.37 22.76 -5.08
CA LYS A 126 7.44 21.65 -5.02
C LYS A 126 7.19 21.10 -6.41
N PRO A 127 6.81 19.83 -6.53
CA PRO A 127 6.21 19.33 -7.75
C PRO A 127 4.93 20.09 -8.09
N GLU A 128 4.60 20.10 -9.38
CA GLU A 128 3.42 20.81 -9.88
C GLU A 128 2.12 20.08 -9.49
N THR A 129 2.22 18.77 -9.27
CA THR A 129 1.08 17.90 -8.99
C THR A 129 1.49 16.75 -8.06
N SER A 130 0.52 16.09 -7.45
CA SER A 130 0.69 14.84 -6.68
C SER A 130 0.62 13.62 -7.60
N VAL A 131 0.94 12.43 -7.08
CA VAL A 131 0.70 11.18 -7.81
C VAL A 131 -0.80 11.00 -8.07
N GLN A 132 -1.65 11.19 -7.06
CA GLN A 132 -3.11 11.04 -7.19
C GLN A 132 -3.70 11.91 -8.29
N ALA A 133 -3.23 13.15 -8.46
CA ALA A 133 -3.75 14.08 -9.46
C ALA A 133 -3.35 13.72 -10.91
N THR A 134 -2.37 12.83 -11.11
CA THR A 134 -2.05 12.26 -12.44
C THR A 134 -2.92 11.07 -12.82
N ILE A 135 -3.65 10.50 -11.86
CA ILE A 135 -4.49 9.31 -12.07
C ILE A 135 -5.89 9.75 -12.47
N ALA A 136 -6.41 9.16 -13.54
CA ALA A 136 -7.80 9.38 -13.95
C ALA A 136 -8.76 8.92 -12.83
N PRO A 137 -9.83 9.65 -12.50
CA PRO A 137 -10.69 9.35 -11.34
C PRO A 137 -11.24 7.92 -11.29
N GLU A 138 -11.51 7.33 -12.45
CA GLU A 138 -12.00 5.95 -12.60
C GLU A 138 -10.93 4.88 -12.39
N LYS A 139 -9.65 5.26 -12.45
CA LYS A 139 -8.49 4.38 -12.26
C LYS A 139 -7.90 4.47 -10.85
N ILE A 140 -8.48 5.28 -9.97
CA ILE A 140 -7.99 5.42 -8.60
C ILE A 140 -8.17 4.08 -7.87
N PRO A 141 -7.09 3.43 -7.41
CA PRO A 141 -7.20 2.17 -6.69
C PRO A 141 -8.01 2.32 -5.41
N ARG A 142 -8.79 1.29 -5.07
CA ARG A 142 -9.62 1.24 -3.86
C ARG A 142 -9.14 0.15 -2.93
N ASN A 143 -9.14 0.42 -1.63
CA ASN A 143 -8.82 -0.60 -0.64
C ASN A 143 -9.98 -1.64 -0.60
N PRO A 144 -9.73 -2.92 -0.90
CA PRO A 144 -10.77 -3.96 -0.96
C PRO A 144 -11.39 -4.32 0.41
N PHE A 145 -10.86 -3.81 1.51
CA PHE A 145 -11.40 -4.03 2.85
C PHE A 145 -12.47 -3.01 3.25
N ASN A 146 -12.39 -1.76 2.76
CA ASN A 146 -13.32 -0.68 3.10
C ASN A 146 -13.92 0.04 1.86
N GLU A 147 -13.52 -0.36 0.66
CA GLU A 147 -14.02 0.09 -0.65
C GLU A 147 -13.80 1.57 -0.97
N VAL A 148 -13.02 2.29 -0.15
CA VAL A 148 -12.66 3.69 -0.40
C VAL A 148 -11.32 3.81 -1.12
N SER A 149 -11.09 4.95 -1.77
CA SER A 149 -9.81 5.27 -2.44
C SER A 149 -8.64 5.11 -1.48
N VAL A 150 -7.54 4.51 -1.95
CA VAL A 150 -6.30 4.32 -1.16
C VAL A 150 -5.69 5.63 -0.66
N PHE A 151 -6.02 6.77 -1.29
CA PHE A 151 -5.58 8.11 -0.89
C PHE A 151 -6.50 8.80 0.14
N ALA A 152 -7.67 8.22 0.42
CA ALA A 152 -8.66 8.85 1.28
C ALA A 152 -8.31 8.70 2.76
N THR A 153 -8.70 9.67 3.59
CA THR A 153 -8.46 9.70 5.04
C THR A 153 -8.86 8.41 5.79
N PRO A 154 -9.93 7.65 5.43
CA PRO A 154 -10.22 6.38 6.09
C PRO A 154 -9.16 5.29 5.90
N ASN A 155 -8.25 5.45 4.93
CA ASN A 155 -7.09 4.60 4.72
C ASN A 155 -5.82 5.10 5.41
N LEU A 156 -5.90 6.19 6.20
CA LEU A 156 -4.80 6.67 7.02
C LEU A 156 -4.90 6.03 8.42
N PRO A 157 -4.02 5.07 8.77
CA PRO A 157 -4.01 4.48 10.10
C PRO A 157 -3.62 5.52 11.15
N THR A 158 -4.26 5.46 12.31
CA THR A 158 -3.92 6.31 13.47
C THR A 158 -3.48 5.45 14.64
N THR A 159 -2.83 6.03 15.66
CA THR A 159 -2.17 5.29 16.76
C THR A 159 -3.04 4.20 17.40
N ASN A 160 -4.36 4.40 17.44
CA ASN A 160 -5.32 3.48 18.04
C ASN A 160 -6.24 2.80 17.01
N ASN A 161 -5.98 2.97 15.71
CA ASN A 161 -6.82 2.46 14.64
C ASN A 161 -5.96 1.99 13.45
N PRO A 162 -5.39 0.77 13.52
CA PRO A 162 -4.86 0.09 12.35
C PRO A 162 -5.97 -0.10 11.29
N VAL A 163 -5.63 0.08 10.03
CA VAL A 163 -6.57 -0.05 8.91
C VAL A 163 -6.08 -1.17 8.01
N VAL A 164 -6.86 -2.26 7.97
CA VAL A 164 -6.53 -3.44 7.14
C VAL A 164 -6.41 -3.04 5.68
N GLY A 165 -5.32 -3.47 5.03
CA GLY A 165 -5.06 -3.15 3.63
C GLY A 165 -4.64 -1.69 3.37
N ALA A 166 -4.45 -0.86 4.40
CA ALA A 166 -3.79 0.43 4.23
C ALA A 166 -2.36 0.23 3.72
N ILE A 167 -1.96 1.07 2.77
CA ILE A 167 -0.70 0.94 2.02
C ILE A 167 0.26 2.04 2.46
N ALA A 168 1.50 1.67 2.76
CA ALA A 168 2.61 2.57 2.94
C ALA A 168 3.65 2.38 1.83
N CYS A 169 4.34 3.44 1.46
CA CYS A 169 5.54 3.39 0.64
C CYS A 169 6.76 3.48 1.55
N GLY A 170 7.66 2.52 1.45
CA GLY A 170 8.87 2.43 2.26
C GLY A 170 10.15 2.45 1.45
N VAL A 171 11.24 2.81 2.13
CA VAL A 171 12.58 2.89 1.59
C VAL A 171 13.60 2.29 2.54
N ASP A 172 14.52 1.52 1.97
CA ASP A 172 15.75 1.09 2.62
C ASP A 172 16.92 1.22 1.63
N LYS A 173 18.16 1.19 2.11
CA LYS A 173 19.36 1.31 1.30
C LYS A 173 20.27 0.10 1.48
N ASP A 174 20.98 -0.23 0.41
CA ASP A 174 22.06 -1.21 0.48
C ASP A 174 23.23 -0.63 1.29
N THR A 175 23.88 -1.46 2.12
CA THR A 175 24.96 -1.03 3.03
C THR A 175 26.31 -0.82 2.32
N ALA A 176 26.29 -0.66 1.00
CA ALA A 176 27.47 -0.40 0.19
C ALA A 176 28.14 0.95 0.53
N ALA A 177 29.42 1.08 0.17
CA ALA A 177 30.24 2.26 0.46
C ALA A 177 29.57 3.57 -0.03
N ALA A 178 29.87 4.69 0.66
CA ALA A 178 29.15 5.97 0.61
C ALA A 178 28.97 6.60 -0.80
N SER A 179 29.71 6.16 -1.82
CA SER A 179 29.67 6.69 -3.19
C SER A 179 28.81 5.87 -4.18
N ASP A 180 28.31 4.69 -3.80
CA ASP A 180 27.48 3.83 -4.66
C ASP A 180 26.33 3.18 -3.88
N VAL A 181 25.54 4.05 -3.24
CA VAL A 181 24.40 3.62 -2.42
C VAL A 181 23.17 3.42 -3.31
N TRP A 182 22.62 2.22 -3.27
CA TRP A 182 21.35 1.88 -3.89
C TRP A 182 20.22 2.00 -2.90
N TYR A 183 19.14 2.66 -3.31
CA TYR A 183 17.90 2.78 -2.55
C TYR A 183 16.86 1.84 -3.14
N TYR A 184 16.20 1.10 -2.27
CA TYR A 184 15.12 0.17 -2.56
C TYR A 184 13.83 0.75 -2.04
N TYR A 185 12.87 0.92 -2.93
CA TYR A 185 11.53 1.37 -2.60
C TYR A 185 10.56 0.21 -2.75
N GLY A 186 9.59 0.13 -1.86
CA GLY A 186 8.56 -0.90 -1.92
C GLY A 186 7.32 -0.51 -1.15
N PHE A 187 6.19 -1.09 -1.54
CA PHE A 187 4.94 -0.96 -0.82
C PHE A 187 4.81 -2.03 0.24
N LEU A 188 4.29 -1.60 1.38
CA LEU A 188 3.97 -2.41 2.54
C LEU A 188 2.49 -2.18 2.84
N PHE A 189 1.79 -3.21 3.32
CA PHE A 189 0.36 -3.05 3.64
C PHE A 189 -0.01 -3.75 4.94
N GLN A 190 -0.98 -3.18 5.66
CA GLN A 190 -1.38 -3.70 6.96
C GLN A 190 -2.17 -5.01 6.87
N GLY A 191 -1.86 -5.92 7.79
CA GLY A 191 -2.56 -7.18 8.01
C GLY A 191 -3.88 -7.00 8.77
N THR A 192 -4.71 -8.04 8.78
CA THR A 192 -5.93 -8.13 9.61
C THR A 192 -5.57 -8.27 11.09
N ASP A 193 -4.37 -8.74 11.36
CA ASP A 193 -3.73 -8.95 12.64
C ASP A 193 -2.85 -7.78 13.09
N SER A 194 -2.77 -6.71 12.29
CA SER A 194 -2.00 -5.51 12.64
C SER A 194 -2.58 -4.85 13.89
N THR A 195 -1.79 -4.81 14.97
CA THR A 195 -2.13 -4.12 16.22
C THR A 195 -1.39 -2.79 16.40
N SER A 196 -0.49 -2.46 15.48
CA SER A 196 0.33 -1.26 15.49
C SER A 196 0.27 -0.56 14.14
N ILE A 197 0.54 0.74 14.16
CA ILE A 197 0.71 1.57 12.97
C ILE A 197 2.10 2.20 12.89
N THR A 198 3.00 1.86 13.81
CA THR A 198 4.31 2.49 13.90
C THR A 198 5.16 2.11 12.69
N ILE A 199 5.57 3.14 11.93
CA ILE A 199 6.32 2.98 10.68
C ILE A 199 7.82 3.33 10.84
N THR A 200 8.25 3.90 11.97
CA THR A 200 9.58 4.49 12.10
C THR A 200 10.51 3.70 13.03
N GLY A 201 11.79 3.61 12.68
CA GLY A 201 12.87 3.30 13.62
C GLY A 201 13.38 1.86 13.63
N GLY A 202 13.31 1.13 12.51
CA GLY A 202 13.93 -0.19 12.40
C GLY A 202 13.35 -1.20 13.40
N GLY A 203 12.14 -1.70 13.10
CA GLY A 203 11.55 -2.81 13.84
C GLY A 203 10.32 -2.44 14.64
N SER A 204 9.16 -2.43 13.99
CA SER A 204 7.96 -2.96 14.64
C SER A 204 7.50 -4.18 13.84
N THR A 205 7.93 -5.35 14.31
CA THR A 205 7.46 -6.64 13.81
C THR A 205 5.94 -6.69 13.99
N GLY A 206 5.21 -7.04 12.93
CA GLY A 206 3.75 -7.25 13.00
C GLY A 206 2.87 -6.06 12.58
N THR A 207 3.44 -4.92 12.18
CA THR A 207 2.64 -3.82 11.60
C THR A 207 2.12 -4.16 10.20
N PHE A 208 2.90 -4.90 9.42
CA PHE A 208 2.61 -5.19 8.02
C PHE A 208 2.39 -6.68 7.77
N TYR A 209 1.53 -6.98 6.81
CA TYR A 209 1.14 -8.33 6.43
C TYR A 209 2.36 -9.18 6.06
N ALA A 210 2.36 -10.46 6.43
CA ALA A 210 3.39 -11.43 6.06
C ALA A 210 4.86 -10.98 6.31
N GLY A 211 5.10 -10.20 7.37
CA GLY A 211 6.44 -9.75 7.73
C GLY A 211 7.05 -8.74 6.76
N GLN A 212 6.21 -7.97 6.05
CA GLN A 212 6.58 -6.85 5.17
C GLN A 212 7.08 -5.63 5.96
N ASN A 213 8.09 -5.81 6.80
CA ASN A 213 8.64 -4.71 7.57
C ASN A 213 9.40 -3.72 6.67
N ASN A 214 9.67 -2.52 7.15
CA ASN A 214 10.44 -1.50 6.43
C ASN A 214 11.96 -1.75 6.38
N THR A 215 12.39 -3.00 6.59
CA THR A 215 13.78 -3.43 6.39
C THR A 215 13.97 -3.91 4.96
N LEU A 216 15.19 -3.95 4.44
CA LEU A 216 15.45 -4.40 3.06
C LEU A 216 14.89 -5.81 2.80
N ALA A 217 14.95 -6.70 3.78
CA ALA A 217 14.33 -8.03 3.70
C ALA A 217 12.79 -7.96 3.68
N GLY A 218 12.19 -7.11 4.51
CA GLY A 218 10.74 -6.90 4.53
C GLY A 218 10.22 -6.19 3.27
N LEU A 219 10.96 -5.24 2.70
CA LEU A 219 10.65 -4.61 1.42
C LEU A 219 10.65 -5.62 0.26
N ARG A 220 11.54 -6.64 0.30
CA ARG A 220 11.53 -7.75 -0.67
C ARG A 220 10.29 -8.64 -0.54
N ASN A 221 9.73 -8.75 0.67
CA ASN A 221 8.45 -9.42 0.90
C ASN A 221 7.25 -8.52 0.51
N GLY A 222 7.48 -7.20 0.42
CA GLY A 222 6.55 -6.19 -0.05
C GLY A 222 6.29 -6.26 -1.56
N VAL A 223 5.61 -5.26 -2.09
CA VAL A 223 5.52 -5.07 -3.55
C VAL A 223 6.61 -4.10 -3.97
N PHE A 224 7.52 -4.55 -4.82
CA PHE A 224 8.63 -3.74 -5.29
C PHE A 224 8.12 -2.52 -6.07
N LEU A 225 8.67 -1.34 -5.73
CA LEU A 225 8.42 -0.10 -6.47
C LEU A 225 9.55 0.15 -7.47
N SER A 226 10.75 0.39 -6.94
CA SER A 226 11.90 0.78 -7.75
C SER A 226 13.19 0.60 -6.97
N ARG A 227 14.30 0.49 -7.71
CA ARG A 227 15.66 0.51 -7.18
C ARG A 227 16.44 1.57 -7.93
N VAL A 228 16.92 2.59 -7.24
CA VAL A 228 17.63 3.72 -7.84
C VAL A 228 18.93 4.01 -7.12
N ARG A 229 19.90 4.52 -7.88
CA ARG A 229 21.16 5.01 -7.35
C ARG A 229 21.00 6.47 -6.91
N LYS A 230 21.77 6.87 -5.89
CA LYS A 230 21.96 8.29 -5.54
C LYS A 230 22.82 9.03 -6.56
#